data_AF-A0AAV5FRI6-F1
#
_entry.id   AF-A0AAV5FRI6-F1
#
_cell.length_a   1.000
_cell.length_b   1.000
_cell.length_c   1.000
_cell.angle_alpha   90.00
_cell.angle_beta   90.00
_cell.angle_gamma   90.00
#
_symmetry.space_group_name_H-M   'P 1'
#
loop_
_entity.id
_entity.type
_entity.pdbx_description
1 polymer ?
#
loop_
_entity_poly.entity_id
_entity_poly.type
_entity_poly.pdbx_seq_one_letter_code
_entity_poly.pdbx_strand_id
1 'polypeptide(L)'
;MIIYLVMAVDFPQWAHKAVDKIRRGYFWKGYIDVKGGHCLVAWSTVCRPLELGGLGIANLQQLSWALRLRWLWLQKTEPQKPWSSLPIQVPEQVRAFFLIAMASEVGNGSRTFFWTDRWVHGKSIEELAPRLVAAVSGRRKKSRTVQEALTN
;
A
#
# COMPACT_ATOMS: atom_id res chain seq x y z
N MET A 1 7.70 -2.42 -18.96
CA MET A 1 6.59 -3.39 -19.02
C MET A 1 6.17 -3.92 -17.64
N ILE A 2 7.09 -4.38 -16.78
CA ILE A 2 6.69 -4.99 -15.48
C ILE A 2 6.02 -4.04 -14.48
N ILE A 3 6.37 -2.75 -14.50
CA ILE A 3 5.81 -1.73 -13.59
C ILE A 3 4.28 -1.64 -13.72
N TYR A 4 3.76 -1.67 -14.94
CA TYR A 4 2.32 -1.63 -15.19
C TYR A 4 1.61 -2.88 -14.64
N LEU A 5 2.23 -4.05 -14.80
CA LEU A 5 1.67 -5.31 -14.28
C LEU A 5 1.66 -5.33 -12.76
N VAL A 6 2.76 -4.97 -12.11
CA VAL A 6 2.81 -4.92 -10.64
C VAL A 6 1.98 -3.78 -10.07
N MET A 7 1.64 -2.75 -10.85
CA MET A 7 0.70 -1.70 -10.44
C MET A 7 -0.76 -2.17 -10.49
N ALA A 8 -1.11 -3.00 -11.47
CA ALA A 8 -2.49 -3.44 -11.71
C ALA A 8 -2.85 -4.76 -11.00
N VAL A 9 -1.95 -5.74 -10.96
CA VAL A 9 -2.22 -7.12 -10.52
C VAL A 9 -1.39 -7.49 -9.30
N ASP A 10 -2.05 -8.02 -8.26
CA ASP A 10 -1.34 -8.50 -7.07
C ASP A 10 -0.57 -9.77 -7.44
N PHE A 11 0.75 -9.66 -7.48
CA PHE A 11 1.59 -10.76 -7.94
C PHE A 11 1.70 -11.80 -6.83
N PRO A 12 1.43 -13.08 -7.13
CA PRO A 12 1.67 -14.13 -6.17
C PRO A 12 3.17 -14.19 -5.83
N GLN A 13 3.49 -14.62 -4.62
CA GLN A 13 4.87 -14.57 -4.12
C GLN A 13 5.87 -15.36 -4.99
N TRP A 14 5.41 -16.42 -5.67
CA TRP A 14 6.25 -17.15 -6.63
C TRP A 14 6.64 -16.31 -7.84
N ALA A 15 5.77 -15.41 -8.32
CA ALA A 15 6.04 -14.55 -9.47
C ALA A 15 7.09 -13.51 -9.11
N HIS A 16 7.01 -12.92 -7.91
CA HIS A 16 8.07 -12.07 -7.37
C HIS A 16 9.42 -12.80 -7.35
N LYS A 17 9.45 -14.03 -6.81
CA LYS A 17 10.67 -14.85 -6.76
C LYS A 17 11.23 -15.19 -8.15
N ALA A 18 10.35 -15.48 -9.12
CA ALA A 18 10.76 -15.78 -10.50
C ALA A 18 11.40 -14.57 -11.17
N VAL A 19 10.80 -13.38 -11.04
CA VAL A 19 11.35 -12.14 -11.58
C VAL A 19 12.66 -11.78 -10.87
N ASP A 20 12.73 -11.90 -9.55
CA ASP A 20 13.96 -11.66 -8.79
C ASP A 20 15.06 -12.67 -9.13
N LYS A 21 14.73 -13.92 -9.50
CA LYS A 21 15.71 -14.88 -10.03
C LYS A 21 16.34 -14.34 -11.33
N ILE A 22 15.53 -13.85 -12.26
CA ILE A 22 16.01 -13.28 -13.53
C ILE A 22 16.86 -12.03 -13.26
N ARG A 23 16.38 -11.11 -12.40
CA ARG A 23 17.10 -9.88 -12.05
C ARG A 23 18.47 -10.16 -11.43
N ARG A 24 18.53 -11.08 -10.47
CA ARG A 24 19.80 -11.56 -9.88
C ARG A 24 20.71 -12.19 -10.91
N GLY A 25 20.10 -12.94 -11.83
CA GLY A 25 20.75 -13.53 -12.99
C GLY A 25 21.63 -12.54 -13.73
N TYR A 26 20.95 -11.54 -14.29
CA TYR A 26 21.58 -10.46 -15.03
C TYR A 26 22.56 -9.66 -14.17
N PHE A 27 22.18 -9.32 -12.93
CA PHE A 27 22.98 -8.47 -12.08
C PHE A 27 24.34 -9.09 -11.71
N TRP A 28 24.38 -10.37 -11.33
CA TRP A 28 25.61 -11.00 -10.86
C TRP A 28 26.45 -11.66 -11.96
N LYS A 29 25.81 -12.14 -13.03
CA LYS A 29 26.50 -12.98 -14.02
C LYS A 29 26.21 -12.62 -15.47
N GLY A 30 25.32 -11.66 -15.73
CA GLY A 30 24.92 -11.27 -17.07
C GLY A 30 24.01 -12.28 -17.79
N TYR A 31 23.50 -13.32 -17.10
CA TYR A 31 22.65 -14.35 -17.70
C TYR A 31 21.63 -14.93 -16.71
N ILE A 32 20.58 -15.58 -17.21
CA ILE A 32 19.36 -15.89 -16.44
C ILE A 32 19.58 -16.99 -15.37
N ASP A 33 20.42 -18.00 -15.63
CA ASP A 33 20.57 -19.16 -14.75
C ASP A 33 21.61 -18.99 -13.64
N VAL A 34 21.24 -18.30 -12.56
CA VAL A 34 22.14 -18.06 -11.43
C VAL A 34 21.81 -18.97 -10.24
N LYS A 35 22.82 -19.76 -9.82
CA LYS A 35 22.86 -20.55 -8.59
C LYS A 35 23.27 -19.69 -7.39
N GLY A 36 22.95 -20.12 -6.17
CA GLY A 36 23.21 -19.37 -4.93
C GLY A 36 24.68 -18.93 -4.76
N GLY A 37 25.64 -19.79 -5.11
CA GLY A 37 27.07 -19.48 -5.02
C GLY A 37 27.58 -18.38 -5.96
N HIS A 38 26.75 -17.88 -6.87
CA HIS A 38 27.10 -16.75 -7.74
C HIS A 38 26.64 -15.40 -7.18
N CYS A 39 25.79 -15.38 -6.16
CA CYS A 39 25.35 -14.13 -5.54
C CYS A 39 26.30 -13.77 -4.40
N LEU A 40 27.13 -12.73 -4.60
CA LEU A 40 28.09 -12.28 -3.58
C LEU A 40 27.39 -11.65 -2.36
N VAL A 41 26.23 -11.04 -2.58
CA VAL A 41 25.44 -10.38 -1.56
C VAL A 41 23.99 -10.85 -1.62
N ALA A 42 23.37 -11.00 -0.45
CA ALA A 42 21.95 -11.35 -0.34
C ALA A 42 21.07 -10.30 -1.05
N TRP A 43 20.10 -10.74 -1.84
CA TRP A 43 19.24 -9.86 -2.63
C TRP A 43 18.47 -8.84 -1.78
N SER A 44 18.05 -9.23 -0.58
CA SER A 44 17.41 -8.34 0.38
C SER A 44 18.31 -7.19 0.83
N THR A 45 19.63 -7.36 0.81
CA THR A 45 20.61 -6.31 1.14
C THR A 45 20.86 -5.43 -0.08
N VAL A 46 21.00 -6.03 -1.27
CA VAL A 46 21.09 -5.31 -2.55
C VAL A 46 19.90 -4.36 -2.73
N CYS A 47 18.70 -4.80 -2.33
CA CYS A 47 17.49 -3.99 -2.46
C CYS A 47 17.33 -2.85 -1.45
N ARG A 48 18.22 -2.72 -0.46
CA ARG A 48 18.14 -1.62 0.50
C ARG A 48 18.54 -0.29 -0.16
N PRO A 49 18.03 0.84 0.34
CA PRO A 49 18.54 2.17 -0.02
C PRO A 49 20.06 2.28 0.17
N LEU A 50 20.69 3.20 -0.56
CA LEU A 50 22.14 3.44 -0.47
C LEU A 50 22.54 3.89 0.93
N GLU A 51 21.69 4.67 1.58
CA GLU A 51 21.85 5.18 2.95
C GLU A 51 21.83 4.05 3.99
N LEU A 52 21.26 2.89 3.64
CA LEU A 52 21.20 1.69 4.48
C LEU A 52 22.16 0.59 4.00
N GLY A 53 23.18 0.95 3.21
CA GLY A 53 24.24 0.05 2.75
C GLY A 53 23.82 -0.91 1.64
N GLY A 54 22.73 -0.64 0.95
CA GLY A 54 22.30 -1.40 -0.24
C GLY A 54 22.72 -0.74 -1.56
N LEU A 55 22.21 -1.27 -2.66
CA LEU A 55 22.45 -0.75 -4.02
C LEU A 55 21.25 0.02 -4.58
N GLY A 56 20.21 0.25 -3.77
CA GLY A 56 19.02 0.99 -4.18
C GLY A 56 18.13 0.25 -5.21
N ILE A 57 18.35 -1.05 -5.46
CA ILE A 57 17.53 -1.81 -6.41
C ILE A 57 16.14 -2.04 -5.81
N ALA A 58 15.09 -1.55 -6.46
CA ALA A 58 13.73 -1.67 -5.94
C ALA A 58 13.33 -3.13 -5.64
N ASN A 59 13.00 -3.40 -4.38
CA ASN A 59 12.32 -4.63 -3.98
C ASN A 59 10.96 -4.69 -4.66
N LEU A 60 10.69 -5.76 -5.42
CA LEU A 60 9.47 -5.88 -6.23
C LEU A 60 8.19 -5.80 -5.41
N GLN A 61 8.16 -6.42 -4.24
CA GLN A 61 6.99 -6.45 -3.39
C GLN A 61 6.72 -5.07 -2.80
N GLN A 62 7.75 -4.38 -2.30
CA GLN A 62 7.62 -3.03 -1.76
C GLN A 62 7.24 -2.02 -2.86
N LEU A 63 7.84 -2.12 -4.05
CA LEU A 63 7.47 -1.30 -5.20
C LEU A 63 6.00 -1.54 -5.58
N SER A 64 5.59 -2.80 -5.66
CA SER A 64 4.21 -3.23 -5.92
C SER A 64 3.22 -2.64 -4.92
N TRP A 65 3.57 -2.63 -3.63
CA TRP A 65 2.76 -2.02 -2.57
C TRP A 65 2.68 -0.49 -2.69
N ALA A 66 3.81 0.18 -2.91
CA ALA A 66 3.86 1.63 -3.08
C ALA A 66 3.03 2.11 -4.27
N LEU A 67 3.11 1.40 -5.41
CA LEU A 67 2.32 1.73 -6.59
C LEU A 67 0.81 1.53 -6.36
N ARG A 68 0.41 0.55 -5.54
CA ARG A 68 -1.00 0.36 -5.15
C ARG A 68 -1.51 1.41 -4.18
N LEU A 69 -0.64 1.89 -3.31
CA LEU A 69 -0.99 2.97 -2.39
C LEU A 69 -1.49 4.21 -3.14
N ARG A 70 -0.88 4.50 -4.30
CA ARG A 70 -1.30 5.58 -5.21
C ARG A 70 -2.76 5.43 -5.64
N TRP A 71 -3.25 4.22 -5.87
CA TRP A 71 -4.64 4.01 -6.28
C TRP A 71 -5.62 4.32 -5.16
N LEU A 72 -5.32 3.91 -3.92
CA LEU A 72 -6.13 4.28 -2.75
C LEU A 72 -6.18 5.81 -2.56
N TRP A 73 -5.04 6.48 -2.77
CA TRP A 73 -4.98 7.94 -2.76
C TRP A 73 -5.89 8.55 -3.83
N LEU A 74 -5.74 8.13 -5.09
CA LEU A 74 -6.54 8.65 -6.21
C LEU A 74 -8.05 8.41 -6.04
N GLN A 75 -8.43 7.24 -5.51
CA GLN A 75 -9.84 6.96 -5.19
C GLN A 75 -10.40 7.93 -4.16
N LYS A 76 -9.59 8.34 -3.18
CA LYS A 76 -10.00 9.25 -2.12
C LYS A 76 -10.01 10.72 -2.56
N THR A 77 -8.99 11.16 -3.29
CA THR A 77 -8.86 12.58 -3.69
C THR A 77 -9.64 12.92 -4.96
N GLU A 78 -9.75 11.97 -5.89
CA GLU A 78 -10.33 12.18 -7.22
C GLU A 78 -11.46 11.17 -7.54
N PRO A 79 -12.52 11.09 -6.72
CA PRO A 79 -13.56 10.08 -6.88
C PRO A 79 -14.37 10.22 -8.19
N GLN A 80 -14.35 11.39 -8.82
CA GLN A 80 -15.08 11.67 -10.06
C GLN A 80 -14.35 11.17 -11.32
N LYS A 81 -13.08 10.76 -11.20
CA LYS A 81 -12.30 10.31 -12.35
C LYS A 81 -12.63 8.86 -12.69
N PRO A 82 -12.54 8.44 -13.96
CA PRO A 82 -12.91 7.09 -14.39
C PRO A 82 -12.16 5.96 -13.65
N TRP A 83 -10.94 6.23 -13.16
CA TRP A 83 -10.15 5.25 -12.44
C TRP A 83 -10.60 5.00 -10.99
N SER A 84 -11.49 5.84 -10.43
CA SER A 84 -11.95 5.68 -9.05
C SER A 84 -12.75 4.38 -8.85
N SER A 85 -13.45 3.93 -9.89
CA SER A 85 -14.29 2.73 -9.88
C SER A 85 -13.58 1.46 -10.33
N LEU A 86 -12.28 1.52 -10.63
CA LEU A 86 -11.54 0.32 -11.01
C LEU A 86 -11.49 -0.68 -9.84
N PRO A 87 -11.73 -1.99 -10.09
CA PRO A 87 -11.71 -3.03 -9.06
C PRO A 87 -10.28 -3.43 -8.69
N ILE A 88 -9.54 -2.48 -8.11
CA ILE A 88 -8.12 -2.65 -7.80
C ILE A 88 -7.98 -3.53 -6.57
N GLN A 89 -7.33 -4.68 -6.75
CA GLN A 89 -7.01 -5.57 -5.66
C GLN A 89 -5.84 -4.98 -4.87
N VAL A 90 -6.13 -4.60 -3.62
CA VAL A 90 -5.15 -4.04 -2.70
C VAL A 90 -5.01 -4.97 -1.49
N PRO A 91 -3.80 -5.51 -1.23
CA PRO A 91 -3.54 -6.32 -0.04
C PRO A 91 -3.86 -5.56 1.24
N GLU A 92 -4.29 -6.28 2.29
CA GLU A 92 -4.63 -5.67 3.59
C GLU A 92 -3.47 -4.84 4.16
N GLN A 93 -2.23 -5.30 3.99
CA GLN A 93 -1.04 -4.59 4.47
C GLN A 93 -0.92 -3.20 3.83
N VAL A 94 -1.26 -3.07 2.54
CA VAL A 94 -1.22 -1.79 1.82
C VAL A 94 -2.36 -0.88 2.28
N ARG A 95 -3.55 -1.44 2.52
CA ARG A 95 -4.69 -0.69 3.08
C ARG A 95 -4.42 -0.20 4.50
N ALA A 96 -3.87 -1.05 5.36
CA ALA A 96 -3.47 -0.69 6.70
C ALA A 96 -2.40 0.42 6.70
N PHE A 97 -1.38 0.28 5.84
CA PHE A 97 -0.37 1.32 5.66
C PHE A 97 -1.00 2.64 5.18
N PHE A 98 -1.92 2.60 4.22
CA PHE A 98 -2.65 3.78 3.75
C PHE A 98 -3.39 4.49 4.88
N LEU A 99 -4.17 3.76 5.69
CA LEU A 99 -4.95 4.34 6.79
C LEU A 99 -4.07 5.02 7.85
N ILE A 100 -2.88 4.47 8.09
CA ILE A 100 -1.92 5.05 9.05
C ILE A 100 -1.17 6.24 8.45
N ALA A 101 -0.76 6.16 7.19
CA ALA A 101 0.03 7.21 6.53
C ALA A 101 -0.79 8.45 6.17
N MET A 102 -2.12 8.34 6.14
CA MET A 102 -3.02 9.37 5.65
C MET A 102 -3.74 10.11 6.77
N ALA A 103 -3.55 11.42 6.83
CA ALA A 103 -4.45 12.32 7.56
C ALA A 103 -5.45 12.97 6.60
N SER A 104 -6.67 13.21 7.06
CA SER A 104 -7.72 13.86 6.27
C SER A 104 -8.15 15.15 6.95
N GLU A 105 -8.08 16.27 6.23
CA GLU A 105 -8.74 17.50 6.63
C GLU A 105 -10.24 17.35 6.36
N VAL A 106 -11.08 17.65 7.36
CA VAL A 106 -12.50 17.28 7.33
C VAL A 106 -13.25 17.98 6.20
N GLY A 107 -13.01 19.27 5.99
CA GLY A 107 -13.81 20.08 5.07
C GLY A 107 -15.30 19.98 5.40
N ASN A 108 -16.12 19.53 4.44
CA ASN A 108 -17.55 19.27 4.64
C ASN A 108 -17.87 17.88 5.25
N GLY A 109 -16.85 17.06 5.50
CA GLY A 109 -16.97 15.75 6.14
C GLY A 109 -17.56 14.63 5.26
N SER A 110 -17.98 14.91 4.02
CA SER A 110 -18.67 13.94 3.15
C SER A 110 -17.77 12.84 2.60
N ARG A 111 -16.45 13.05 2.62
CA ARG A 111 -15.43 12.14 2.05
C ARG A 111 -14.47 11.57 3.08
N THR A 112 -14.74 11.81 4.36
CA THR A 112 -13.92 11.37 5.47
C THR A 112 -14.72 10.39 6.30
N PHE A 113 -14.23 9.17 6.45
CA PHE A 113 -14.87 8.15 7.27
C PHE A 113 -14.67 8.47 8.75
N PHE A 114 -15.78 8.46 9.50
CA PHE A 114 -15.78 8.91 10.89
C PHE A 114 -14.88 8.04 11.79
N TRP A 115 -14.91 6.72 11.62
CA TRP A 115 -14.24 5.79 12.52
C TRP A 115 -12.78 5.50 12.16
N THR A 116 -12.51 5.30 10.86
CA THR A 116 -11.24 4.73 10.37
C THR A 116 -10.25 5.78 9.90
N ASP A 117 -10.70 6.91 9.36
CA ASP A 117 -9.79 7.93 8.86
C ASP A 117 -9.16 8.74 9.99
N ARG A 118 -7.92 9.19 9.79
CA ARG A 118 -7.21 10.04 10.75
C ARG A 118 -7.54 11.52 10.53
N TRP A 119 -8.64 11.98 11.10
CA TRP A 119 -9.14 13.35 10.93
C TRP A 119 -9.18 14.16 12.23
N VAL A 120 -8.91 13.53 13.38
CA VAL A 120 -8.88 14.18 14.69
C VAL A 120 -7.43 14.28 15.17
N HIS A 121 -6.80 15.44 15.04
CA HIS A 121 -5.40 15.66 15.42
C HIS A 121 -4.42 14.61 14.86
N GLY A 122 -4.64 14.18 13.61
CA GLY A 122 -3.83 13.14 12.96
C GLY A 122 -4.08 11.71 13.46
N LYS A 123 -5.15 11.48 14.24
CA LYS A 123 -5.56 10.16 14.73
C LYS A 123 -6.99 9.83 14.28
N SER A 124 -7.29 8.54 14.22
CA SER A 124 -8.64 8.04 13.99
C SER A 124 -9.38 7.82 15.31
N ILE A 125 -10.71 7.72 15.27
CA ILE A 125 -11.48 7.39 16.47
C ILE A 125 -11.18 5.96 16.94
N GLU A 126 -10.85 5.05 16.03
CA GLU A 126 -10.39 3.70 16.36
C GLU A 126 -9.10 3.70 17.19
N GLU A 127 -8.19 4.63 16.94
CA GLU A 127 -6.97 4.80 17.73
C GLU A 127 -7.22 5.49 19.07
N LEU A 128 -8.12 6.47 19.09
CA LEU A 128 -8.42 7.24 20.29
C LEU A 128 -9.29 6.48 21.30
N ALA A 129 -10.25 5.68 20.80
CA ALA A 129 -11.27 5.01 21.61
C ALA A 129 -11.56 3.58 21.11
N PRO A 130 -10.57 2.65 21.17
CA PRO A 130 -10.72 1.30 20.62
C PRO A 130 -11.87 0.50 21.25
N ARG A 131 -12.14 0.72 22.54
CA ARG A 131 -13.27 0.05 23.24
C ARG A 131 -14.63 0.52 22.72
N LEU A 132 -14.76 1.80 22.39
CA LEU A 132 -15.99 2.34 21.80
C LEU A 132 -16.20 1.72 20.41
N VAL A 133 -15.15 1.68 19.60
CA VAL A 133 -15.20 1.08 18.27
C VAL A 133 -15.54 -0.40 18.34
N ALA A 134 -15.06 -1.15 19.33
CA ALA A 134 -15.41 -2.56 19.52
C ALA A 134 -16.94 -2.79 19.66
N ALA A 135 -17.68 -1.84 20.24
CA ALA A 135 -19.13 -1.92 20.42
C ALA A 135 -19.94 -1.53 19.17
N VAL A 136 -19.31 -0.96 18.14
CA VAL A 136 -19.99 -0.50 16.92
C VAL A 136 -20.05 -1.61 15.88
N SER A 137 -21.15 -1.71 15.14
CA SER A 137 -21.28 -2.70 14.05
C SER A 137 -20.27 -2.46 12.93
N GLY A 138 -19.74 -3.53 12.35
CA GLY A 138 -18.74 -3.44 11.27
C GLY A 138 -19.21 -2.63 10.06
N ARG A 139 -20.53 -2.63 9.78
CA ARG A 139 -21.13 -1.80 8.72
C ARG A 139 -20.96 -0.30 9.02
N ARG A 140 -21.33 0.14 10.24
CA ARG A 140 -21.20 1.55 10.63
C ARG A 140 -19.76 2.04 10.65
N LYS A 141 -18.81 1.17 11.01
CA LYS A 141 -17.37 1.51 10.96
C LYS A 141 -16.91 1.91 9.56
N LYS A 142 -17.41 1.21 8.54
CA LYS A 142 -16.95 1.33 7.16
C LYS A 142 -17.74 2.30 6.30
N SER A 143 -18.96 2.66 6.68
CA SER A 143 -19.84 3.48 5.83
C SER A 143 -20.08 4.90 6.34
N ARG A 144 -19.99 5.14 7.66
CA ARG A 144 -20.40 6.42 8.23
C ARG A 144 -19.36 7.50 7.97
N THR A 145 -19.78 8.61 7.38
CA THR A 145 -18.91 9.78 7.13
C THR A 145 -18.91 10.74 8.32
N VAL A 146 -17.95 11.66 8.37
CA VAL A 146 -17.91 12.72 9.41
C VAL A 146 -19.10 13.65 9.29
N GLN A 147 -19.53 13.96 8.07
CA GLN A 147 -20.73 14.76 7.84
C GLN A 147 -21.95 14.10 8.48
N GLU A 148 -22.23 12.84 8.14
CA GLU A 148 -23.34 12.06 8.69
C GLU A 148 -23.25 11.85 10.21
N ALA A 149 -22.06 11.97 10.80
CA ALA A 149 -21.88 11.83 12.23
C ALA A 149 -22.18 13.13 12.98
N LEU A 150 -21.79 14.28 12.43
CA LEU A 150 -21.86 15.58 13.09
C LEU A 150 -23.11 16.39 12.75
N THR A 151 -23.82 16.09 11.67
CA THR A 151 -25.06 16.79 11.27
C THR A 151 -26.34 16.10 11.75
N ASN A 152 -26.28 15.32 12.85
CA ASN A 152 -27.49 14.84 13.53
C ASN A 152 -27.89 15.81 14.64
#